data_AF-A0AAE0EGF2-F1
#
_entry.id   AF-A0AAE0EGF2-F1
#
_cell.length_a   1.000
_cell.length_b   1.000
_cell.length_c   1.000
_cell.angle_alpha   90.00
_cell.angle_beta   90.00
_cell.angle_gamma   90.00
#
_symmetry.space_group_name_H-M   'P 1'
#
loop_
_entity.id
_entity.type
_entity.pdbx_description
1 polymer ?
#
loop_
_entity_poly.entity_id
_entity_poly.type
_entity_poly.pdbx_seq_one_letter_code
_entity_poly.pdbx_strand_id
1 'polypeptide(L)'
;MLSWFPNWSLRCLPRSVSDHYPILLGESKQDWGPIPFRFFNHWLKDNNMMKDAVEGWKRYSLKGAAGSSLAAKVIETKIRLKEWLSRSKKESFSLKHHEARLDDIDKKAAVLGWSESLRANRVVILSSEVWCGLRREEQVWGQKSRIKWLNEGDRNTRFFSLYC
;
A
#
# COMPACT_ATOMS: atom_id res chain seq x y z
N MET A 1 -4.13 -30.35 15.23
CA MET A 1 -3.13 -29.56 14.47
C MET A 1 -3.39 -28.06 14.61
N LEU A 2 -4.59 -27.53 14.29
CA LEU A 2 -4.96 -26.14 14.64
C LEU A 2 -5.23 -25.91 16.14
N SER A 3 -5.61 -26.96 16.88
CA SER A 3 -5.84 -26.92 18.33
C SER A 3 -4.60 -26.57 19.17
N TRP A 4 -3.40 -26.67 18.59
CA TRP A 4 -2.15 -26.32 19.27
C TRP A 4 -1.77 -24.83 19.13
N PHE A 5 -2.47 -24.10 18.26
CA PHE A 5 -2.21 -22.69 17.95
C PHE A 5 -3.52 -21.89 18.02
N PRO A 6 -4.10 -21.71 19.22
CA PRO A 6 -5.43 -21.13 19.40
C PRO A 6 -5.56 -19.69 18.89
N ASN A 7 -4.45 -18.96 18.78
CA ASN A 7 -4.43 -17.58 18.30
C ASN A 7 -4.26 -17.46 16.78
N TRP A 8 -4.05 -18.58 16.08
CA TRP A 8 -3.80 -18.59 14.65
C TRP A 8 -5.12 -18.71 13.89
N SER A 9 -5.28 -17.85 12.88
CA SER A 9 -6.43 -17.90 11.97
C SER A 9 -5.96 -18.16 10.55
N LEU A 10 -6.71 -19.01 9.85
CA LEU A 10 -6.55 -19.26 8.43
C LEU A 10 -7.68 -18.57 7.68
N ARG A 11 -7.35 -17.78 6.66
CA ARG A 11 -8.33 -17.07 5.82
C ARG A 11 -7.98 -17.23 4.36
N CYS A 12 -8.95 -17.60 3.54
CA CYS A 12 -8.82 -17.55 2.09
C CYS A 12 -9.11 -16.11 1.64
N LEU A 13 -8.17 -15.48 0.93
CA LEU A 13 -8.34 -14.15 0.36
C LEU A 13 -8.83 -14.26 -1.09
N PRO A 14 -9.54 -13.25 -1.62
CA PRO A 14 -9.89 -13.20 -3.04
C PRO A 14 -8.63 -13.26 -3.92
N ARG A 15 -8.71 -13.92 -5.07
CA ARG A 15 -7.53 -14.07 -5.95
C ARG A 15 -7.04 -12.78 -6.59
N SER A 16 -7.89 -11.75 -6.68
CA SER A 16 -7.56 -10.46 -7.31
C SER A 16 -6.99 -10.67 -8.73
N VAL A 17 -5.75 -10.27 -9.00
CA VAL A 17 -5.07 -10.49 -10.30
C VAL A 17 -4.54 -11.91 -10.52
N SER A 18 -4.42 -12.74 -9.47
CA SER A 18 -3.88 -14.09 -9.57
C SER A 18 -4.89 -15.07 -10.17
N ASP A 19 -4.39 -16.17 -10.69
CA ASP A 19 -5.12 -17.40 -11.02
C ASP A 19 -5.40 -18.27 -9.78
N HIS A 20 -4.69 -18.03 -8.67
CA HIS A 20 -4.85 -18.76 -7.41
C HIS A 20 -5.42 -17.88 -6.29
N TYR A 21 -6.18 -18.48 -5.37
CA TYR A 21 -6.65 -17.82 -4.15
C TYR A 21 -5.54 -17.83 -3.08
N PRO A 22 -5.07 -16.66 -2.61
CA PRO A 22 -4.08 -16.61 -1.55
C PRO A 22 -4.66 -17.11 -0.22
N ILE A 23 -3.85 -17.86 0.52
CA ILE A 23 -4.20 -18.33 1.86
C ILE A 23 -3.39 -17.51 2.86
N LEU A 24 -4.08 -16.73 3.69
CA LEU A 24 -3.48 -15.97 4.77
C LEU A 24 -3.54 -16.78 6.07
N LEU A 25 -2.38 -17.18 6.56
CA LEU A 25 -2.21 -17.77 7.88
C LEU A 25 -1.51 -16.76 8.78
N GLY A 26 -2.08 -16.47 9.94
CA GLY A 26 -1.46 -15.56 10.88
C GLY A 26 -2.14 -15.50 12.25
N GLU A 27 -1.36 -15.07 13.23
CA GLU A 27 -1.82 -14.81 14.59
C GLU A 27 -2.66 -13.51 14.65
N SER A 28 -3.54 -13.38 15.66
CA SER A 28 -4.25 -12.14 15.95
C SER A 28 -3.33 -10.92 15.97
N LYS A 29 -3.81 -9.78 15.46
CA LYS A 29 -3.02 -8.56 15.25
C LYS A 29 -2.19 -8.18 16.50
N GLN A 30 -0.88 -8.21 16.33
CA GLN A 30 0.06 -7.63 17.28
C GLN A 30 0.12 -6.11 17.09
N ASP A 31 -0.17 -5.36 18.16
CA ASP A 31 -0.03 -3.90 18.15
C ASP A 31 1.45 -3.53 18.33
N TRP A 32 2.05 -3.01 17.26
CA TRP A 32 3.44 -2.53 17.26
C TRP A 32 3.56 -1.06 17.70
N GLY A 33 2.48 -0.48 18.22
CA GLY A 33 2.42 0.91 18.66
C GLY A 33 2.15 1.90 17.51
N PRO A 34 2.32 3.20 17.77
CA PRO A 34 1.98 4.26 16.83
C PRO A 34 2.76 4.14 15.51
N ILE A 35 2.03 4.08 14.39
CA ILE A 35 2.66 4.05 13.07
C ILE A 35 3.31 5.41 12.79
N PRO A 36 4.64 5.48 12.59
CA PRO A 36 5.30 6.73 12.29
C PRO A 36 4.86 7.24 10.92
N PHE A 37 4.79 8.57 10.77
CA PHE A 37 4.57 9.18 9.47
C PHE A 37 5.74 8.84 8.54
N ARG A 38 5.44 8.29 7.37
CA ARG A 38 6.41 8.02 6.31
C ARG A 38 5.91 8.62 5.02
N PHE A 39 6.82 9.27 4.31
CA PHE A 39 6.61 9.71 2.95
C PHE A 39 6.74 8.53 1.99
N PHE A 40 5.85 8.40 1.00
CA PHE A 40 5.97 7.39 -0.06
C PHE A 40 6.23 8.04 -1.41
N ASN A 41 7.19 7.52 -2.17
CA ASN A 41 7.62 8.13 -3.43
C ASN A 41 6.49 8.24 -4.46
N HIS A 42 5.55 7.28 -4.47
CA HIS A 42 4.41 7.33 -5.39
C HIS A 42 3.51 8.56 -5.18
N TRP A 43 3.57 9.20 -4.01
CA TRP A 43 2.83 10.44 -3.74
C TRP A 43 3.25 11.58 -4.67
N LEU A 44 4.51 11.58 -5.14
CA LEU A 44 5.01 12.58 -6.09
C LEU A 44 4.30 12.54 -7.45
N LYS A 45 3.59 11.45 -7.76
CA LYS A 45 2.79 11.32 -8.99
C LYS A 45 1.44 12.05 -8.89
N ASP A 46 0.99 12.43 -7.69
CA ASP A 46 -0.22 13.24 -7.52
C ASP A 46 0.16 14.73 -7.50
N ASN A 47 -0.31 15.45 -8.53
CA ASN A 47 -0.08 16.88 -8.66
C ASN A 47 -0.66 17.70 -7.48
N ASN A 48 -1.70 17.21 -6.82
CA ASN A 48 -2.29 17.89 -5.66
C ASN A 48 -1.40 17.77 -4.43
N MET A 49 -0.69 16.64 -4.27
CA MET A 49 0.24 16.45 -3.16
C MET A 49 1.32 17.53 -3.14
N MET A 50 1.95 17.79 -4.29
CA MET A 50 3.00 18.79 -4.41
C MET A 50 2.48 20.21 -4.14
N LYS A 51 1.25 20.52 -4.56
CA LYS A 51 0.61 21.82 -4.25
C LYS A 51 0.45 22.00 -2.74
N ASP A 52 -0.11 20.99 -2.05
CA ASP A 52 -0.30 21.01 -0.59
C ASP A 52 1.04 21.12 0.16
N ALA A 53 2.08 20.42 -0.33
CA ALA A 53 3.42 20.47 0.26
C ALA A 53 4.05 21.87 0.15
N VAL A 54 3.96 22.50 -1.04
CA VAL A 54 4.47 23.84 -1.29
C VAL A 54 3.69 24.89 -0.50
N GLU A 55 2.36 24.76 -0.40
CA GLU A 55 1.54 25.66 0.41
C GLU A 55 1.96 25.57 1.88
N GLY A 56 2.08 24.36 2.44
CA GLY A 56 2.55 24.16 3.81
C GLY A 56 3.94 24.76 4.05
N TRP A 57 4.84 24.61 3.08
CA TRP A 57 6.19 25.19 3.16
C TRP A 57 6.20 26.72 3.14
N LYS A 58 5.34 27.34 2.32
CA LYS A 58 5.23 28.80 2.16
C LYS A 58 4.47 29.48 3.30
N ARG A 59 3.52 28.79 3.92
CA ARG A 59 2.63 29.36 4.96
C ARG A 59 3.40 29.82 6.19
N TYR A 60 4.56 29.22 6.46
CA TYR A 60 5.43 29.68 7.54
C TYR A 60 6.27 30.89 7.08
N SER A 61 5.79 32.09 7.45
CA SER A 61 6.53 33.35 7.32
C SER A 61 7.27 33.68 8.62
N LEU A 62 8.51 34.13 8.49
CA LEU A 62 9.49 34.27 9.57
C LEU A 62 9.07 35.31 10.63
N LYS A 63 8.98 34.88 11.89
CA LYS A 63 9.27 35.70 13.08
C LYS A 63 10.07 34.85 14.08
N GLY A 64 11.38 34.69 13.87
CA GLY A 64 12.26 33.94 14.79
C GLY A 64 13.59 33.47 14.18
N ALA A 65 14.48 32.94 15.04
CA ALA A 65 15.82 32.45 14.67
C ALA A 65 15.77 31.36 13.58
N ALA A 66 16.77 31.36 12.69
CA ALA A 66 16.81 30.51 11.50
C ALA A 66 16.62 29.01 11.78
N GLY A 67 17.17 28.47 12.89
CA GLY A 67 17.02 27.07 13.28
C GLY A 67 15.59 26.67 13.67
N SER A 68 14.90 27.50 14.46
CA SER A 68 13.48 27.29 14.81
C SER A 68 12.56 27.37 13.59
N SER A 69 12.97 28.13 12.56
CA SER A 69 12.17 28.32 11.35
C SER A 69 12.10 27.08 10.45
N LEU A 70 13.17 26.29 10.37
CA LEU A 70 13.20 25.09 9.53
C LEU A 70 12.37 23.95 10.14
N ALA A 71 12.55 23.69 11.44
CA ALA A 71 11.77 22.65 12.13
C ALA A 71 10.27 22.95 12.04
N ALA A 72 9.88 24.21 12.26
CA ALA A 72 8.49 24.63 12.13
C ALA A 72 7.94 24.45 10.70
N LYS A 73 8.71 24.81 9.66
CA LYS A 73 8.35 24.56 8.25
C LYS A 73 8.11 23.08 7.96
N VAL A 74 9.03 22.21 8.41
CA VAL A 74 8.89 20.76 8.19
C VAL A 74 7.66 20.21 8.91
N ILE A 75 7.37 20.68 10.12
CA ILE A 75 6.16 20.30 10.88
C ILE A 75 4.90 20.74 10.14
N GLU A 76 4.83 21.99 9.68
CA GLU A 76 3.66 22.51 8.95
C GLU A 76 3.43 21.75 7.63
N THR A 77 4.49 21.54 6.84
CA THR A 77 4.42 20.71 5.63
C THR A 77 3.93 19.29 5.95
N LYS A 78 4.42 18.67 7.04
CA LYS A 78 3.95 17.36 7.48
C LYS A 78 2.45 17.36 7.85
N ILE A 79 1.96 18.40 8.51
CA ILE A 79 0.53 18.54 8.84
C ILE A 79 -0.30 18.59 7.56
N ARG A 80 0.08 19.45 6.60
CA ARG A 80 -0.62 19.56 5.31
C ARG A 80 -0.60 18.26 4.51
N LEU A 81 0.53 17.56 4.49
CA LEU A 81 0.62 16.24 3.85
C LEU A 81 -0.27 15.21 4.52
N LYS A 82 -0.46 15.25 5.84
CA LYS A 82 -1.43 14.39 6.54
C LYS A 82 -2.87 14.73 6.18
N GLU A 83 -3.21 16.02 6.04
CA GLU A 83 -4.54 16.46 5.60
C GLU A 83 -4.83 16.01 4.18
N TRP A 84 -3.88 16.20 3.26
CA TRP A 84 -3.95 15.67 1.89
C TRP A 84 -4.13 14.15 1.90
N LEU A 85 -3.31 13.42 2.67
CA LEU A 85 -3.42 11.96 2.76
C LEU A 85 -4.79 11.50 3.27
N SER A 86 -5.38 12.24 4.22
CA SER A 86 -6.73 11.95 4.70
C SER A 86 -7.79 12.14 3.62
N ARG A 87 -7.64 13.16 2.76
CA ARG A 87 -8.51 13.39 1.60
C ARG A 87 -8.32 12.31 0.52
N SER A 88 -7.07 11.94 0.22
CA SER A 88 -6.71 10.99 -0.83
C SER A 88 -6.98 9.52 -0.46
N LYS A 89 -7.05 9.17 0.82
CA LYS A 89 -7.49 7.83 1.28
C LYS A 89 -8.84 7.40 0.71
N LYS A 90 -9.70 8.34 0.26
CA LYS A 90 -10.92 8.04 -0.48
C LYS A 90 -10.67 7.23 -1.76
N GLU A 91 -9.52 7.39 -2.42
CA GLU A 91 -9.15 6.57 -3.59
C GLU A 91 -8.82 5.12 -3.22
N SER A 92 -8.29 4.86 -2.02
CA SER A 92 -8.05 3.48 -1.54
C SER A 92 -9.35 2.69 -1.36
N PHE A 93 -10.47 3.37 -1.12
CA PHE A 93 -11.79 2.72 -1.15
C PHE A 93 -12.16 2.25 -2.56
N SER A 94 -11.69 2.93 -3.61
CA SER A 94 -11.92 2.51 -5.00
C SER A 94 -11.30 1.14 -5.25
N LEU A 95 -10.02 0.93 -4.91
CA LEU A 95 -9.35 -0.37 -5.12
C LEU A 95 -10.10 -1.51 -4.45
N LYS A 96 -10.44 -1.38 -3.16
CA LYS A 96 -11.20 -2.40 -2.42
C LYS A 96 -12.57 -2.67 -3.04
N HIS A 97 -13.23 -1.63 -3.56
CA HIS A 97 -14.50 -1.78 -4.24
C HIS A 97 -14.35 -2.58 -5.55
N HIS A 98 -13.30 -2.32 -6.33
CA HIS A 98 -13.02 -3.06 -7.56
C HIS A 98 -12.59 -4.52 -7.27
N GLU A 99 -11.80 -4.76 -6.23
CA GLU A 99 -11.47 -6.12 -5.78
C GLU A 99 -12.71 -6.90 -5.31
N ALA A 100 -13.63 -6.25 -4.60
CA ALA A 100 -14.89 -6.87 -4.20
C ALA A 100 -15.77 -7.21 -5.43
N ARG A 101 -15.78 -6.37 -6.47
CA ARG A 101 -16.46 -6.67 -7.73
C ARG A 101 -15.83 -7.86 -8.46
N LEU A 102 -14.50 -7.98 -8.46
CA LEU A 102 -13.82 -9.16 -9.02
C LEU A 102 -14.19 -10.43 -8.27
N ASP A 103 -14.21 -10.37 -6.94
CA ASP A 103 -14.61 -11.50 -6.08
C ASP A 103 -16.05 -11.94 -6.33
N ASP A 104 -16.99 -11.00 -6.52
CA ASP A 104 -18.38 -11.29 -6.90
C ASP A 104 -18.47 -11.99 -8.27
N ILE A 105 -17.70 -11.52 -9.26
CA ILE A 105 -17.62 -12.16 -10.58
C ILE A 105 -17.06 -13.59 -10.46
N ASP A 106 -15.97 -13.76 -9.71
CA ASP A 106 -15.32 -15.06 -9.52
C ASP A 106 -16.27 -16.05 -8.80
N LYS A 107 -17.03 -15.58 -7.81
CA LYS A 107 -18.07 -16.37 -7.13
C LYS A 107 -19.24 -16.75 -8.05
N LYS A 108 -19.73 -15.81 -8.86
CA LYS A 108 -20.78 -16.10 -9.86
C LYS A 108 -20.31 -17.13 -10.88
N ALA A 109 -19.07 -17.00 -11.37
CA ALA A 109 -18.49 -17.95 -12.29
C ALA A 109 -18.29 -19.33 -11.66
N ALA A 110 -18.01 -19.42 -10.35
CA ALA A 110 -17.91 -20.70 -9.64
C ALA A 110 -19.25 -21.44 -9.56
N VAL A 111 -20.38 -20.73 -9.50
CA VAL A 111 -21.73 -21.33 -9.44
C VAL A 111 -22.30 -21.60 -10.82
N LEU A 112 -22.18 -20.66 -11.75
CA LEU A 112 -22.84 -20.68 -13.06
C LEU A 112 -21.93 -21.12 -14.21
N GLY A 113 -20.63 -21.27 -13.96
CA GLY A 113 -19.62 -21.43 -15.00
C GLY A 113 -19.19 -20.10 -15.63
N TRP A 114 -18.10 -20.15 -16.40
CA TRP A 114 -17.55 -18.98 -17.09
C TRP A 114 -18.28 -18.69 -18.40
N SER A 115 -19.05 -17.60 -18.43
CA SER A 115 -19.57 -17.01 -19.66
C SER A 115 -18.60 -15.99 -20.26
N GLU A 116 -18.79 -15.68 -21.55
CA GLU A 116 -18.00 -14.66 -22.23
C GLU A 116 -18.17 -13.27 -21.61
N SER A 117 -19.39 -12.93 -21.19
CA SER A 117 -19.68 -11.66 -20.52
C SER A 117 -18.97 -11.53 -19.17
N LEU A 118 -18.89 -12.61 -18.38
CA LEU A 118 -18.17 -12.61 -17.11
C LEU A 118 -16.66 -12.45 -17.32
N ARG A 119 -16.08 -13.14 -18.33
CA ARG A 119 -14.67 -12.97 -18.68
C ARG A 119 -14.35 -11.54 -19.11
N ALA A 120 -15.16 -11.00 -20.02
CA ALA A 120 -14.98 -9.62 -20.51
C ALA A 120 -15.06 -8.60 -19.37
N ASN A 121 -16.08 -8.69 -18.52
CA ASN A 121 -16.25 -7.80 -17.37
C ASN A 121 -15.06 -7.88 -16.40
N ARG A 122 -14.55 -9.09 -16.15
CA ARG A 122 -13.38 -9.29 -15.29
C ARG A 122 -12.14 -8.62 -15.86
N VAL A 123 -11.87 -8.80 -17.16
CA VAL A 123 -10.73 -8.19 -17.85
C VAL A 123 -10.81 -6.67 -17.80
N VAL A 124 -11.99 -6.09 -18.01
CA VAL A 124 -12.19 -4.63 -17.95
C VAL A 124 -11.84 -4.10 -16.56
N ILE A 125 -12.39 -4.68 -15.48
CA ILE A 125 -12.11 -4.22 -14.11
C ILE A 125 -10.62 -4.37 -13.75
N LEU A 126 -9.98 -5.46 -14.17
CA LEU A 126 -8.55 -5.66 -13.96
C LEU A 126 -7.72 -4.57 -14.66
N SER A 127 -7.93 -4.43 -15.98
CA SER A 127 -7.16 -3.58 -16.89
C SER A 127 -7.21 -2.09 -16.52
N SER A 128 -8.36 -1.58 -16.09
CA SER A 128 -8.56 -0.16 -15.83
C SER A 128 -8.32 0.23 -14.36
N GLU A 129 -8.89 -0.53 -13.43
CA GLU A 129 -9.14 -0.06 -12.07
C GLU A 129 -8.18 -0.70 -11.05
N VAL A 130 -7.97 -2.01 -11.14
CA VAL A 130 -7.18 -2.77 -10.15
C VAL A 130 -5.68 -2.67 -10.39
N TRP A 131 -5.21 -2.75 -11.64
CA TRP A 131 -3.76 -2.67 -11.93
C TRP A 131 -3.12 -1.37 -11.46
N CYS A 132 -3.81 -0.23 -11.62
CA CYS A 132 -3.28 1.06 -11.18
C CYS A 132 -3.10 1.09 -9.65
N GLY A 133 -4.08 0.59 -8.91
CA GLY A 133 -4.02 0.48 -7.45
C GLY A 133 -2.92 -0.47 -6.97
N LEU A 134 -2.80 -1.65 -7.59
CA LEU A 134 -1.77 -2.62 -7.22
C LEU A 134 -0.35 -2.10 -7.48
N ARG A 135 -0.11 -1.40 -8.59
CA ARG A 135 1.21 -0.75 -8.83
C ARG A 135 1.54 0.27 -7.74
N ARG A 136 0.54 0.97 -7.20
CA ARG A 136 0.74 1.91 -6.09
C ARG A 136 1.13 1.16 -4.81
N GLU A 137 0.44 0.07 -4.50
CA GLU A 137 0.76 -0.78 -3.34
C GLU A 137 2.14 -1.42 -3.46
N GLU A 138 2.50 -1.93 -4.64
CA GLU A 138 3.83 -2.46 -4.92
C GLU A 138 4.92 -1.44 -4.60
N GLN A 139 4.77 -0.18 -5.04
CA GLN A 139 5.71 0.90 -4.72
C GLN A 139 5.79 1.18 -3.22
N VAL A 140 4.66 1.12 -2.50
CA VAL A 140 4.63 1.25 -1.04
C VAL A 140 5.39 0.11 -0.37
N TRP A 141 5.12 -1.13 -0.79
CA TRP A 141 5.76 -2.31 -0.23
C TRP A 141 7.25 -2.32 -0.50
N GLY A 142 7.68 -2.02 -1.73
CA GLY A 142 9.10 -1.92 -2.09
C GLY A 142 9.87 -0.90 -1.25
N GLN A 143 9.25 0.24 -0.95
CA GLN A 143 9.86 1.23 -0.06
C GLN A 143 9.87 0.77 1.41
N LYS A 144 8.80 0.10 1.89
CA LYS A 144 8.72 -0.41 3.27
C LYS A 144 9.71 -1.52 3.55
N SER A 145 9.85 -2.47 2.63
CA SER A 145 10.78 -3.60 2.73
C SER A 145 12.23 -3.19 2.56
N ARG A 146 12.51 -1.91 2.27
CA ARG A 146 13.85 -1.37 1.99
C ARG A 146 14.54 -2.24 0.93
N ILE A 147 13.81 -2.64 -0.11
CA ILE A 147 14.34 -3.44 -1.22
C ILE A 147 15.44 -2.63 -1.91
N LYS A 148 16.65 -2.81 -1.39
CA LYS A 148 17.90 -2.31 -1.96
C LYS A 148 18.55 -3.41 -2.79
N TRP A 149 18.35 -4.67 -2.44
CA TRP A 149 18.96 -5.83 -3.08
C TRP A 149 18.66 -5.94 -4.59
N LEU A 150 17.47 -5.54 -5.04
CA LEU A 150 17.10 -5.53 -6.47
C LEU A 150 17.90 -4.50 -7.28
N ASN A 151 18.32 -3.38 -6.67
CA ASN A 151 19.10 -2.32 -7.33
C ASN A 151 20.61 -2.40 -7.04
N GLU A 152 20.98 -2.88 -5.85
CA GLU A 152 22.37 -2.93 -5.37
C GLU A 152 23.04 -4.30 -5.61
N GLY A 153 22.30 -5.25 -6.21
CA GLY A 153 22.71 -6.65 -6.29
C GLY A 153 22.68 -7.34 -4.92
N ASP A 154 22.72 -8.67 -4.90
CA ASP A 154 23.02 -9.39 -3.67
C ASP A 154 24.46 -9.06 -3.28
N ARG A 155 24.63 -8.11 -2.36
CA ARG A 155 25.88 -7.98 -1.61
C ARG A 155 25.93 -9.18 -0.67
N ASN A 156 26.28 -10.33 -1.25
CA ASN A 156 26.73 -11.52 -0.57
C ASN A 156 28.02 -11.16 0.19
N THR A 157 27.83 -10.42 1.28
CA THR A 157 28.86 -10.27 2.30
C THR A 157 28.97 -11.65 2.91
N ARG A 158 30.18 -12.20 2.87
CA ARG A 158 30.61 -13.52 3.39
C ARG A 158 30.16 -13.86 4.83
N PHE A 159 29.39 -12.99 5.47
CA PHE A 159 28.86 -13.15 6.82
C PHE A 159 27.94 -14.37 6.96
N PHE A 160 27.26 -14.80 5.88
CA PHE A 160 26.36 -15.96 5.91
C PHE A 160 26.98 -17.29 5.43
N SER A 161 28.28 -17.32 5.12
CA SER A 161 28.98 -18.55 4.66
C SER A 161 29.96 -19.13 5.70
N LEU A 162 30.04 -18.59 6.91
CA LEU A 162 31.04 -18.97 7.92
C LEU A 162 30.46 -19.61 9.20
N TYR A 163 29.16 -19.91 9.23
CA TYR A 163 28.54 -20.65 10.33
C TYR A 163 27.66 -21.78 9.80
N CYS A 164 28.29 -22.72 9.11
CA CYS A 164 27.85 -24.12 9.00
C CYS A 164 29.04 -25.00 9.40
#